data_AF-A0A091EFM4-F1
#
_entry.id   AF-A0A091EFM4-F1
#
_cell.length_a   1.000
_cell.length_b   1.000
_cell.length_c   1.000
_cell.angle_alpha   90.00
_cell.angle_beta   90.00
_cell.angle_gamma   90.00
#
_symmetry.space_group_name_H-M   'P 1'
#
loop_
_entity.id
_entity.type
_entity.pdbx_description
1 polymer ?
#
loop_
_entity_poly.entity_id
_entity_poly.type
_entity_poly.pdbx_seq_one_letter_code
_entity_poly.pdbx_strand_id
1 'polypeptide(L)'
;VLFLAYFAMQVIYTRRKYRISPPETTGHPEFERTFRAHVQASPAPLFPTGVTAACGLLYLYARLKYFQGYTVAAQGRLAPLYASAWLLWLLLGLALAGLLAHFLWPSSSSWMSALAWPLQLRSA
;
A
#
# COMPACT_ATOMS: atom_id res chain seq x y z
N VAL A 1 -7.40 3.17 -6.71
CA VAL A 1 -7.88 1.84 -7.16
C VAL A 1 -8.69 1.92 -8.45
N LEU A 2 -9.82 2.63 -8.50
CA LEU A 2 -10.66 2.79 -9.71
C LEU A 2 -9.87 3.31 -10.93
N PHE A 3 -8.99 4.29 -10.72
CA PHE A 3 -8.13 4.84 -11.77
C PHE A 3 -7.13 3.81 -12.35
N LEU A 4 -6.55 2.96 -11.50
CA LEU A 4 -5.65 1.90 -11.94
C LEU A 4 -6.40 0.79 -12.70
N ALA A 5 -7.61 0.45 -12.25
CA ALA A 5 -8.50 -0.49 -12.94
C ALA A 5 -8.95 0.04 -14.31
N TYR A 6 -9.24 1.34 -14.42
CA TYR A 6 -9.58 1.99 -15.68
C TYR A 6 -8.44 1.87 -16.70
N PHE A 7 -7.19 2.17 -16.31
CA PHE A 7 -6.05 2.00 -17.22
C PHE A 7 -5.77 0.55 -17.59
N ALA A 8 -5.89 -0.38 -16.64
CA ALA A 8 -5.74 -1.80 -16.92
C ALA A 8 -6.78 -2.26 -17.96
N MET A 9 -8.03 -1.83 -17.82
CA MET A 9 -9.09 -2.10 -18.80
C MET A 9 -8.77 -1.49 -20.17
N GLN A 10 -8.23 -0.28 -20.22
CA GLN A 10 -7.85 0.38 -21.47
C GLN A 10 -6.72 -0.37 -22.20
N VAL A 11 -5.75 -0.91 -21.47
CA VAL A 11 -4.69 -1.77 -22.03
C VAL A 11 -5.27 -3.07 -22.57
N ILE A 12 -6.17 -3.72 -21.83
CA ILE A 12 -6.82 -4.96 -22.28
C ILE A 12 -7.66 -4.72 -23.53
N TYR A 13 -8.42 -3.61 -23.57
CA TYR A 13 -9.23 -3.22 -24.72
C TYR A 13 -8.36 -2.99 -25.97
N THR A 14 -7.29 -2.20 -25.84
CA THR A 14 -6.38 -1.90 -26.95
C THR A 14 -5.63 -3.14 -27.43
N ARG A 15 -5.21 -4.05 -26.54
CA ARG A 15 -4.65 -5.36 -26.92
C ARG A 15 -5.62 -6.18 -27.78
N ARG A 16 -6.91 -6.22 -27.39
CA ARG A 16 -7.93 -6.94 -28.16
C ARG A 16 -8.21 -6.29 -29.51
N LYS A 17 -8.29 -4.95 -29.56
CA LYS A 17 -8.53 -4.16 -30.78
C LYS A 17 -7.42 -4.38 -31.82
N TYR A 18 -6.17 -4.41 -31.39
CA TYR A 18 -5.00 -4.55 -32.26
C TYR A 18 -4.41 -5.96 -32.34
N ARG A 19 -5.08 -6.95 -31.72
CA ARG A 19 -4.66 -8.35 -31.67
C ARG A 19 -3.20 -8.56 -31.20
N ILE A 20 -2.80 -7.79 -30.19
CA ILE A 20 -1.45 -7.87 -29.61
C ILE A 20 -1.45 -8.89 -28.47
N SER A 21 -0.93 -10.07 -28.75
CA SER A 21 -0.84 -11.17 -27.78
C SER A 21 0.24 -10.88 -26.73
N PRO A 22 0.01 -11.19 -25.44
CA PRO A 22 1.09 -11.23 -24.46
C PRO A 22 2.19 -12.22 -24.92
N PRO A 23 3.50 -11.96 -24.69
CA PRO A 23 4.10 -10.89 -23.89
C PRO A 23 4.42 -9.59 -24.65
N GLU A 24 3.97 -9.45 -25.90
CA GLU A 24 4.36 -8.30 -26.72
C GLU A 24 3.86 -6.98 -26.10
N THR A 25 4.76 -6.00 -26.07
CA THR A 25 4.54 -4.64 -25.54
C THR A 25 4.70 -3.56 -26.61
N THR A 26 5.04 -3.97 -27.83
CA THR A 26 5.23 -3.15 -29.02
C THR A 26 4.25 -3.59 -30.10
N GLY A 27 3.81 -2.66 -30.96
CA GLY A 27 2.86 -2.99 -32.02
C GLY A 27 2.20 -1.73 -32.57
N HIS A 28 0.87 -1.61 -32.37
CA HIS A 28 0.15 -0.43 -32.84
C HIS A 28 0.47 0.81 -31.97
N PRO A 29 0.72 2.00 -32.55
CA PRO A 29 1.14 3.19 -31.80
C PRO A 29 0.13 3.62 -30.72
N GLU A 30 -1.18 3.39 -30.93
CA GLU A 30 -2.20 3.65 -29.90
C GLU A 30 -2.11 2.71 -28.70
N PHE A 31 -1.76 1.45 -28.94
CA PHE A 31 -1.54 0.48 -27.86
C PHE A 31 -0.30 0.87 -27.06
N GLU A 32 0.80 1.24 -27.72
CA GLU A 32 2.03 1.63 -27.02
C GLU A 32 1.86 2.90 -26.17
N ARG A 33 1.07 3.87 -26.63
CA ARG A 33 0.74 5.06 -25.83
C ARG A 33 -0.07 4.68 -24.59
N THR A 34 -1.08 3.82 -24.75
CA THR A 34 -1.93 3.34 -23.66
C THR A 34 -1.15 2.49 -22.67
N PHE A 35 -0.28 1.61 -23.16
CA PHE A 35 0.59 0.76 -22.35
C PHE A 35 1.61 1.59 -21.57
N ARG A 36 2.25 2.58 -22.21
CA ARG A 36 3.17 3.52 -21.52
C ARG A 36 2.45 4.36 -20.47
N ALA A 37 1.26 4.89 -20.78
CA ALA A 37 0.45 5.63 -19.82
C ALA A 37 0.05 4.76 -18.62
N HIS A 38 -0.31 3.49 -18.85
CA HIS A 38 -0.58 2.53 -17.78
C HIS A 38 0.65 2.25 -16.93
N VAL A 39 1.83 2.05 -17.52
CA VAL A 39 3.09 1.81 -16.80
C VAL A 39 3.52 3.04 -16.01
N GLN A 40 3.38 4.25 -16.57
CA GLN A 40 3.70 5.50 -15.87
C GLN A 40 2.69 5.81 -14.75
N ALA A 41 1.41 5.50 -14.96
CA ALA A 41 0.36 5.64 -13.95
C ALA A 41 0.35 4.51 -12.92
N SER A 42 1.08 3.42 -13.17
CA SER A 42 1.26 2.30 -12.26
C SER A 42 2.54 2.49 -11.46
N PRO A 43 2.47 3.02 -10.23
CA PRO A 43 3.62 3.02 -9.34
C PRO A 43 3.87 1.58 -8.85
N ALA A 44 4.66 0.80 -9.59
CA ALA A 44 5.25 -0.41 -9.04
C ALA A 44 6.43 0.00 -8.13
N PRO A 45 6.57 -0.43 -6.86
CA PRO A 45 5.70 -1.25 -6.02
C PRO A 45 5.24 -0.44 -4.78
N LEU A 46 4.09 0.26 -4.82
CA LEU A 46 3.48 0.83 -3.59
C LEU A 46 2.72 -0.25 -2.79
N PHE A 47 3.46 -1.24 -2.28
CA PHE A 47 2.94 -2.27 -1.37
C PHE A 47 2.36 -1.77 -0.02
N PRO A 48 2.41 -0.49 0.40
CA PRO A 48 1.61 -0.05 1.55
C PRO A 48 0.18 0.43 1.18
N THR A 49 -0.09 0.77 -0.09
CA THR A 49 -1.34 1.50 -0.43
C THR A 49 -2.57 0.62 -0.53
N GLY A 50 -2.43 -0.65 -0.94
CA GLY A 50 -3.55 -1.60 -0.97
C GLY A 50 -4.07 -1.91 0.42
N VAL A 51 -3.17 -2.17 1.36
CA VAL A 51 -3.51 -2.43 2.77
C VAL A 51 -4.08 -1.18 3.43
N THR A 52 -3.50 -0.01 3.20
CA THR A 52 -4.01 1.27 3.74
C THR A 52 -5.39 1.60 3.17
N ALA A 53 -5.61 1.39 1.87
CA ALA A 53 -6.90 1.60 1.22
C ALA A 53 -7.95 0.59 1.69
N ALA A 54 -7.58 -0.68 1.85
CA ALA A 54 -8.46 -1.71 2.40
C ALA A 54 -8.83 -1.40 3.86
N CYS A 55 -7.86 -0.96 4.67
CA CYS A 55 -8.06 -0.55 6.05
C CYS A 55 -8.98 0.69 6.14
N GLY A 56 -8.79 1.67 5.26
CA GLY A 56 -9.67 2.83 5.12
C GLY A 56 -11.10 2.45 4.70
N LEU A 57 -11.26 1.50 3.78
CA LEU A 57 -12.57 1.01 3.34
C LEU A 57 -13.30 0.26 4.47
N LEU A 58 -12.58 -0.58 5.21
CA LEU A 58 -13.11 -1.29 6.38
C LEU A 58 -13.52 -0.32 7.51
N TYR A 59 -12.73 0.73 7.75
CA TYR A 59 -13.07 1.78 8.70
C TYR A 59 -14.37 2.51 8.31
N LEU A 60 -14.52 2.89 7.04
CA LEU A 60 -15.75 3.52 6.54
C LEU A 60 -16.96 2.60 6.63
N TYR A 61 -16.79 1.30 6.33
CA TYR A 61 -17.86 0.30 6.48
C TYR A 61 -18.29 0.14 7.95
N ALA A 62 -17.33 0.07 8.89
CA ALA A 62 -17.63 0.01 10.32
C ALA A 62 -18.37 1.27 10.80
N ARG A 63 -17.99 2.45 10.29
CA ARG A 63 -18.70 3.71 10.56
C ARG A 63 -20.11 3.74 9.98
N LEU A 64 -20.32 3.17 8.80
CA LEU A 64 -21.65 3.06 8.19
C LEU A 64 -22.54 2.13 9.01
N LYS A 65 -22.02 0.99 9.46
CA LYS A 65 -22.71 0.05 10.36
C LYS A 65 -23.02 0.66 11.72
N TYR A 66 -22.12 1.48 12.26
CA TYR A 66 -22.35 2.26 13.47
C TYR A 66 -23.53 3.24 13.29
N PHE A 67 -23.58 3.95 12.15
CA PHE A 67 -24.68 4.88 11.84
C PHE A 67 -26.01 4.15 11.61
N GLN A 68 -26.00 3.02 10.89
CA GLN A 68 -27.19 2.18 10.72
C GLN A 68 -27.70 1.60 12.04
N GLY A 69 -26.80 1.22 12.95
CA GLY A 69 -27.17 0.82 14.31
C GLY A 69 -27.74 1.99 15.12
N TYR A 70 -27.23 3.20 14.93
CA TYR A 70 -27.71 4.44 15.55
C TYR A 70 -29.16 4.76 15.18
N THR A 71 -29.58 4.44 13.95
CA THR A 71 -30.96 4.68 13.47
C THR A 71 -31.97 3.62 13.91
N VAL A 72 -31.53 2.44 14.41
CA VAL A 72 -32.42 1.30 14.68
C VAL A 72 -32.72 1.09 16.16
N ALA A 73 -31.75 1.22 17.09
CA ALA A 73 -32.01 1.17 18.54
C ALA A 73 -30.79 1.62 19.38
N ALA A 74 -31.02 2.41 20.44
CA ALA A 74 -29.97 2.93 21.33
C ALA A 74 -29.13 1.86 22.08
N GLN A 75 -29.61 0.60 22.12
CA GLN A 75 -29.02 -0.51 22.88
C GLN A 75 -28.03 -1.38 22.08
N GLY A 76 -28.02 -1.31 20.75
CA GLY A 76 -27.05 -2.01 19.88
C GLY A 76 -25.66 -1.34 19.79
N ARG A 77 -25.43 -0.35 20.65
CA ARG A 77 -24.41 0.70 20.52
C ARG A 77 -23.03 0.31 21.05
N LEU A 78 -22.97 -0.64 21.98
CA LEU A 78 -21.76 -0.93 22.75
C LEU A 78 -20.82 -1.91 22.03
N ALA A 79 -21.37 -2.99 21.46
CA ALA A 79 -20.57 -4.00 20.77
C ALA A 79 -19.71 -3.45 19.60
N PRO A 80 -20.26 -2.67 18.64
CA PRO A 80 -19.45 -2.10 17.58
C PRO A 80 -18.51 -0.98 18.06
N LEU A 81 -18.85 -0.29 19.15
CA LEU A 81 -18.00 0.74 19.74
C LEU A 81 -16.78 0.13 20.44
N TYR A 82 -16.95 -0.95 21.21
CA TYR A 82 -15.83 -1.70 21.79
C TYR A 82 -14.95 -2.34 20.72
N ALA A 83 -15.53 -2.88 19.63
CA ALA A 83 -14.76 -3.40 18.51
C ALA A 83 -13.91 -2.30 17.85
N SER A 84 -14.48 -1.11 17.63
CA SER A 84 -13.74 0.02 17.05
C SER A 84 -12.65 0.57 17.99
N ALA A 85 -12.92 0.62 19.30
CA ALA A 85 -11.95 1.04 20.30
C ALA A 85 -10.79 0.05 20.41
N TRP A 86 -11.06 -1.25 20.35
CA TRP A 86 -10.03 -2.29 20.37
C TRP A 86 -9.13 -2.21 19.13
N LEU A 87 -9.71 -1.96 17.95
CA LEU A 87 -8.95 -1.76 16.71
C LEU A 87 -8.04 -0.52 16.77
N LEU A 88 -8.53 0.57 17.37
CA LEU A 88 -7.73 1.79 17.60
C LEU A 88 -6.57 1.55 18.56
N TRP A 89 -6.78 0.80 19.64
CA TRP A 89 -5.72 0.42 20.57
C TRP A 89 -4.64 -0.45 19.91
N LEU A 90 -5.01 -1.38 19.03
CA LEU A 90 -4.06 -2.16 18.25
C LEU A 90 -3.24 -1.29 17.30
N LEU A 91 -3.88 -0.39 16.56
CA LEU A 91 -3.19 0.53 15.65
C LEU A 91 -2.22 1.44 16.40
N LEU A 92 -2.62 1.93 17.58
CA LEU A 92 -1.76 2.75 18.43
C LEU A 92 -0.55 1.95 18.94
N GLY A 93 -0.76 0.70 19.35
CA GLY A 93 0.32 -0.20 19.76
C GLY A 93 1.32 -0.49 18.64
N LEU A 94 0.84 -0.77 17.42
CA LEU A 94 1.71 -0.97 16.26
C LEU A 94 2.49 0.30 15.89
N ALA A 95 1.86 1.48 15.97
CA ALA A 95 2.53 2.75 15.71
C ALA A 95 3.64 3.04 16.73
N LEU A 96 3.37 2.82 18.02
CA LEU A 96 4.37 2.95 19.09
C LEU A 96 5.50 1.94 18.94
N ALA A 97 5.20 0.69 18.61
CA ALA A 97 6.21 -0.34 18.37
C ALA A 97 7.09 -0.01 17.16
N GLY A 98 6.50 0.49 16.07
CA GLY A 98 7.25 0.95 14.88
C GLY A 98 8.15 2.15 15.20
N LEU A 99 7.66 3.09 16.00
CA LEU A 99 8.44 4.25 16.44
C LEU A 99 9.61 3.81 17.35
N LEU A 100 9.34 2.93 18.31
CA LEU A 100 10.37 2.36 19.19
C LEU A 100 11.41 1.58 18.38
N ALA A 101 10.99 0.73 17.45
CA ALA A 101 11.93 0.01 16.58
C ALA A 101 12.78 0.99 15.76
N HIS A 102 12.19 2.07 15.24
CA HIS A 102 12.93 3.08 14.48
C HIS A 102 13.96 3.84 15.34
N PHE A 103 13.62 4.18 16.59
CA PHE A 103 14.50 4.91 17.51
C PHE A 103 15.47 4.02 18.29
N LEU A 104 15.19 2.72 18.43
CA LEU A 104 16.10 1.74 19.01
C LEU A 104 17.07 1.16 17.97
N TRP A 105 16.74 1.23 16.68
CA TRP A 105 17.59 0.78 15.57
C TRP A 105 18.64 1.78 15.02
N PRO A 106 18.82 3.04 15.46
CA PRO A 106 19.90 3.88 14.97
C PRO A 106 21.10 3.79 15.93
N SER A 107 21.90 2.72 15.82
CA SER A 107 23.36 2.72 16.07
C SER A 107 23.93 1.29 16.15
N SER A 108 24.09 0.63 15.01
CA SER A 108 25.05 -0.48 14.89
C SER A 108 25.86 -0.46 13.59
N SER A 109 25.54 0.41 12.63
CA SER A 109 26.29 0.49 11.37
C SER A 109 27.50 1.44 11.40
N SER A 110 27.65 2.29 12.42
CA SER A 110 28.81 3.21 12.53
C SER A 110 30.03 2.53 13.17
N TRP A 111 29.84 1.48 13.98
CA TRP A 111 30.94 0.73 14.59
C TRP A 111 31.59 -0.28 13.63
N MET A 112 30.81 -0.83 12.70
CA MET A 112 31.33 -1.79 11.70
C MET A 112 32.22 -1.12 10.65
N SER A 113 31.98 0.16 10.32
CA SER A 113 32.86 0.93 9.43
C SER A 113 34.14 1.41 10.14
N ALA A 114 34.07 1.72 11.44
CA ALA A 114 35.24 2.13 12.22
C ALA A 114 36.27 0.99 12.43
N LEU A 115 35.79 -0.26 12.56
CA LEU A 115 36.66 -1.45 12.68
C LEU A 115 37.21 -1.94 11.32
N ALA A 116 36.59 -1.58 10.20
CA ALA A 116 37.05 -1.94 8.86
C ALA A 116 38.15 -0.99 8.31
N TRP A 117 38.20 0.24 8.81
CA TRP A 117 39.21 1.24 8.42
C TRP A 117 40.68 0.78 8.51
N PRO A 118 41.14 0.11 9.60
CA PRO A 118 42.55 -0.30 9.69
C PRO A 118 42.94 -1.48 8.77
N LEU A 119 41.99 -2.19 8.15
CA LEU A 119 42.30 -3.31 7.26
C LEU A 119 42.49 -2.86 5.80
N GLN A 120 41.89 -1.75 5.38
CA GLN A 120 42.05 -1.22 4.01
C GLN A 120 43.40 -0.53 3.76
N LEU A 121 44.07 -0.05 4.82
CA LEU A 121 45.39 0.59 4.73
C LEU A 121 46.56 -0.40 4.60
N ARG A 122 46.33 -1.70 4.83
CA ARG A 122 47.39 -2.73 4.76
C ARG A 122 47.48 -3.43 3.40
N SER A 123 46.59 -3.07 2.46
CA SER A 123 46.50 -3.66 1.12
C SER A 123 46.82 -2.67 -0.01
N ALA A 124 47.44 -1.52 0.30
CA ALA A 124 47.93 -0.53 -0.66
C ALA A 124 49.46 -0.46 -0.63
#